data_AF-A0A6L8KQA4-F1
#
_entry.id   AF-A0A6L8KQA4-F1
#
_cell.length_a   1.000
_cell.length_b   1.000
_cell.length_c   1.000
_cell.angle_alpha   90.00
_cell.angle_beta   90.00
_cell.angle_gamma   90.00
#
_symmetry.space_group_name_H-M   'P 1'
#
loop_
_entity.id
_entity.type
_entity.pdbx_description
1 polymer ?
#
loop_
_entity_poly.entity_id
_entity_poly.type
_entity_poly.pdbx_seq_one_letter_code
_entity_poly.pdbx_strand_id
1 'polypeptide(L)'
;MRRALLALVLGASAALASADTLHVEIDTSSFGNVNSGGWIDLSFLPFNAKAAVASASLSGFSGFSTLAPAQISGDVQGSLASGYTLSNTGLGADLFHAVNFGGKVGFNVDFSGATDPAVNRALSALSVSIYGADQLTLLGNGDPASGSLLQFYWTPSKTSAKPGSVSYQVFDSVAGVGPVPPVLALHSVSAVPEPSSWAMMGVGIALLGLARRRKAAAAFAV
;
A
#
# COMPACT_ATOMS: atom_id res chain seq x y z
N MET A 1 26.01 -20.59 -24.32
CA MET A 1 26.49 -19.76 -23.18
C MET A 1 25.85 -18.37 -23.14
N ARG A 2 25.91 -17.54 -24.20
CA ARG A 2 25.32 -16.17 -24.19
C ARG A 2 23.79 -16.10 -24.00
N ARG A 3 23.01 -17.04 -24.56
CA ARG A 3 21.53 -17.01 -24.50
C ARG A 3 20.95 -17.39 -23.13
N ALA A 4 21.67 -18.21 -22.35
CA ALA A 4 21.25 -18.58 -21.00
C ALA A 4 21.51 -17.48 -19.97
N LEU A 5 22.53 -16.64 -20.20
CA LEU A 5 22.83 -15.50 -19.33
C LEU A 5 21.77 -14.38 -19.47
N LEU A 6 21.25 -14.13 -20.68
CA LEU A 6 20.20 -13.13 -20.91
C LEU A 6 18.87 -13.50 -20.21
N ALA A 7 18.50 -14.78 -20.17
CA ALA A 7 17.27 -15.24 -19.51
C ALA A 7 17.34 -15.11 -17.98
N LEU A 8 18.51 -15.34 -17.37
CA LEU A 8 18.71 -15.17 -15.94
C LEU A 8 18.71 -13.69 -15.52
N VAL A 9 19.23 -12.80 -16.38
CA VAL A 9 19.23 -11.34 -16.12
C VAL A 9 17.84 -10.72 -16.26
N LEU A 10 17.00 -11.22 -17.18
CA LEU A 10 15.62 -10.74 -17.34
C LEU A 10 14.71 -11.17 -16.17
N GLY A 11 14.95 -12.35 -15.59
CA GLY A 11 14.22 -12.82 -14.40
C GLY A 11 14.59 -12.09 -13.10
N ALA A 12 15.81 -11.54 -13.01
CA ALA A 12 16.27 -10.81 -11.83
C ALA A 12 15.88 -9.32 -11.83
N SER A 13 15.48 -8.76 -12.97
CA SER A 13 15.11 -7.34 -13.11
C SER A 13 13.61 -7.07 -12.93
N ALA A 14 12.77 -8.10 -12.87
CA ALA A 14 11.33 -7.97 -12.61
C ALA A 14 10.97 -7.84 -11.12
N ALA A 15 11.93 -7.96 -10.19
CA ALA A 15 11.68 -7.98 -8.75
C ALA A 15 12.03 -6.67 -8.02
N LEU A 16 12.35 -5.59 -8.74
CA LEU A 16 12.83 -4.34 -8.14
C LEU A 16 11.98 -3.14 -8.55
N ALA A 17 10.71 -3.16 -8.14
CA ALA A 17 9.90 -1.97 -7.82
C ALA A 17 8.54 -2.44 -7.27
N SER A 18 8.49 -2.84 -6.01
CA SER A 18 7.23 -2.74 -5.25
C SER A 18 7.35 -1.46 -4.44
N ALA A 19 6.74 -0.38 -4.92
CA ALA A 19 6.20 0.58 -3.97
C ALA A 19 5.03 -0.15 -3.32
N ASP A 20 5.13 -0.43 -2.02
CA ASP A 20 4.08 -1.18 -1.33
C ASP A 20 2.84 -0.30 -1.27
N THR A 21 1.92 -0.54 -2.20
CA THR A 21 0.57 0.03 -2.10
C THR A 21 -0.06 -0.54 -0.83
N LEU A 22 -0.54 0.34 0.04
CA LEU A 22 -1.16 -0.01 1.31
C LEU A 22 -2.68 0.10 1.15
N HIS A 23 -3.42 -0.88 1.66
CA HIS A 23 -4.86 -0.81 1.76
C HIS A 23 -5.27 -0.30 3.14
N VAL A 24 -6.12 0.71 3.14
CA VAL A 24 -6.76 1.30 4.30
C VAL A 24 -8.20 0.82 4.33
N GLU A 25 -8.63 0.39 5.52
CA GLU A 25 -10.01 0.03 5.77
C GLU A 25 -10.44 0.61 7.12
N ILE A 26 -11.63 1.20 7.17
CA ILE A 26 -12.23 1.77 8.38
C ILE A 26 -13.60 1.11 8.57
N ASP A 27 -13.78 0.38 9.66
CA ASP A 27 -15.06 -0.18 10.06
C ASP A 27 -15.93 0.90 10.69
N THR A 28 -16.94 1.32 9.94
CA THR A 28 -17.89 2.37 10.33
C THR A 28 -19.18 1.81 10.93
N SER A 29 -19.26 0.50 11.20
CA SER A 29 -20.47 -0.13 11.74
C SER A 29 -20.83 0.35 13.15
N SER A 30 -19.83 0.80 13.91
CA SER A 30 -19.99 1.37 15.25
C SER A 30 -20.32 2.86 15.26
N PHE A 31 -20.16 3.55 14.12
CA PHE A 31 -20.48 4.97 14.00
C PHE A 31 -22.00 5.14 13.92
N GLY A 32 -22.51 6.03 14.77
CA GLY A 32 -23.96 6.20 15.00
C GLY A 32 -24.76 6.51 13.72
N ASN A 33 -26.07 6.27 13.79
CA ASN A 33 -27.07 6.50 12.75
C ASN A 33 -26.57 6.21 11.31
N VAL A 34 -26.30 4.92 11.04
CA VAL A 34 -25.82 4.36 9.76
C VAL A 34 -26.55 4.88 8.51
N ASN A 35 -27.79 5.36 8.65
CA ASN A 35 -28.61 5.87 7.56
C ASN A 35 -28.24 7.29 7.09
N SER A 36 -27.42 8.04 7.85
CA SER A 36 -27.05 9.42 7.51
C SER A 36 -25.67 9.54 6.84
N GLY A 37 -24.87 8.46 6.84
CA GLY A 37 -23.48 8.51 6.38
C GLY A 37 -22.62 9.49 7.20
N GLY A 38 -21.47 9.84 6.65
CA GLY A 38 -20.56 10.82 7.22
C GLY A 38 -19.54 11.30 6.19
N TRP A 39 -18.42 11.82 6.68
CA TRP A 39 -17.36 12.35 5.84
C TRP A 39 -16.00 11.80 6.27
N ILE A 40 -15.11 11.61 5.30
CA ILE A 40 -13.71 11.30 5.52
C ILE A 40 -12.87 12.50 5.13
N ASP A 41 -11.91 12.85 5.98
CA ASP A 41 -10.86 13.83 5.70
C ASP A 41 -9.55 13.08 5.47
N LEU A 42 -8.94 13.36 4.32
CA LEU A 42 -7.64 12.87 3.90
C LEU A 42 -6.74 14.07 3.63
N SER A 43 -5.85 14.37 4.57
CA SER A 43 -4.95 15.52 4.48
C SER A 43 -3.49 15.09 4.39
N PHE A 44 -2.79 15.53 3.34
CA PHE A 44 -1.37 15.26 3.12
C PHE A 44 -0.56 16.54 3.30
N LEU A 45 0.11 16.66 4.44
CA LEU A 45 0.77 17.88 4.86
C LEU A 45 2.30 17.69 4.96
N PRO A 46 3.10 18.67 4.52
CA PRO A 46 4.52 18.68 4.81
C PRO A 46 4.78 19.01 6.28
N PHE A 47 5.75 18.36 6.90
CA PHE A 47 6.16 18.63 8.29
C PHE A 47 6.75 20.04 8.45
N ASN A 48 7.41 20.55 7.41
CA ASN A 48 7.88 21.93 7.33
C ASN A 48 8.06 22.35 5.87
N ALA A 49 8.30 23.64 5.64
CA ALA A 49 8.46 24.22 4.30
C ALA A 49 9.66 23.69 3.48
N LYS A 50 10.56 22.89 4.08
CA LYS A 50 11.69 22.25 3.41
C LYS A 50 11.45 20.77 3.12
N ALA A 51 10.26 20.25 3.40
CA ALA A 51 9.92 18.87 3.05
C ALA A 51 10.13 18.65 1.55
N ALA A 52 10.80 17.55 1.19
CA ALA A 52 10.91 17.15 -0.21
C ALA A 52 9.51 16.94 -0.79
N VAL A 53 9.33 17.34 -2.05
CA VAL A 53 8.05 17.17 -2.75
C VAL A 53 7.69 15.69 -2.79
N ALA A 54 6.48 15.38 -2.40
CA ALA A 54 5.92 14.05 -2.32
C ALA A 54 4.44 14.07 -2.73
N SER A 55 3.93 12.89 -3.05
CA SER A 55 2.53 12.68 -3.37
C SER A 55 2.02 11.38 -2.75
N ALA A 56 0.77 11.42 -2.30
CA ALA A 56 -0.03 10.25 -1.95
C ALA A 56 -1.08 10.04 -3.05
N SER A 57 -1.02 8.88 -3.71
CA SER A 57 -1.97 8.48 -4.75
C SER A 57 -2.99 7.52 -4.16
N LEU A 58 -4.27 7.88 -4.26
CA LEU A 58 -5.40 7.18 -3.68
C LEU A 58 -6.22 6.49 -4.78
N SER A 59 -6.59 5.23 -4.57
CA SER A 59 -7.36 4.45 -5.53
C SER A 59 -8.21 3.37 -4.84
N GLY A 60 -8.96 2.56 -5.61
CA GLY A 60 -9.66 1.39 -5.06
C GLY A 60 -10.71 1.73 -4.00
N PHE A 61 -11.41 2.86 -4.16
CA PHE A 61 -12.36 3.36 -3.18
C PHE A 61 -13.56 2.43 -2.97
N SER A 62 -13.91 2.19 -1.71
CA SER A 62 -15.10 1.48 -1.28
C SER A 62 -15.80 2.25 -0.17
N GLY A 63 -17.13 2.27 -0.16
CA GLY A 63 -17.91 3.02 0.84
C GLY A 63 -17.97 4.54 0.61
N PHE A 64 -17.35 5.08 -0.43
CA PHE A 64 -17.46 6.50 -0.79
C PHE A 64 -18.81 6.79 -1.48
N SER A 65 -19.45 7.90 -1.12
CA SER A 65 -20.74 8.29 -1.66
C SER A 65 -20.59 9.14 -2.93
N THR A 66 -21.33 8.83 -3.98
CA THR A 66 -21.37 9.63 -5.22
C THR A 66 -22.44 10.73 -5.17
N LEU A 67 -23.21 10.83 -4.08
CA LEU A 67 -24.33 11.77 -3.95
C LEU A 67 -23.89 13.18 -3.57
N ALA A 68 -22.68 13.34 -3.02
CA ALA A 68 -22.09 14.63 -2.71
C ALA A 68 -20.71 14.72 -3.39
N PRO A 69 -20.38 15.87 -4.01
CA PRO A 69 -19.06 16.06 -4.58
C PRO A 69 -18.00 16.13 -3.48
N ALA A 70 -16.79 15.68 -3.80
CA ALA A 70 -15.61 15.91 -2.97
C ALA A 70 -15.37 17.41 -2.78
N GLN A 71 -15.03 17.80 -1.56
CA GLN A 71 -14.50 19.11 -1.23
C GLN A 71 -12.98 19.00 -1.22
N ILE A 72 -12.31 19.83 -2.01
CA ILE A 72 -10.86 19.77 -2.19
C ILE A 72 -10.23 21.12 -1.86
N SER A 73 -9.07 21.09 -1.21
CA SER A 73 -8.25 22.25 -0.91
C SER A 73 -6.77 21.92 -1.11
N GLY A 74 -5.99 22.89 -1.57
CA GLY A 74 -4.57 22.69 -1.88
C GLY A 74 -4.33 21.88 -3.16
N ASP A 75 -3.23 21.13 -3.20
CA ASP A 75 -2.78 20.39 -4.39
C ASP A 75 -3.39 18.97 -4.44
N VAL A 76 -4.71 18.93 -4.64
CA VAL A 76 -5.48 17.72 -4.90
C VAL A 76 -5.86 17.65 -6.37
N GLN A 77 -5.57 16.54 -7.02
CA GLN A 77 -5.95 16.28 -8.41
C GLN A 77 -6.72 14.97 -8.53
N GLY A 78 -7.51 14.82 -9.61
CA GLY A 78 -8.25 13.60 -9.90
C GLY A 78 -9.70 13.60 -9.40
N SER A 79 -10.25 12.40 -9.22
CA SER A 79 -11.66 12.17 -8.92
C SER A 79 -11.86 10.79 -8.29
N LEU A 80 -13.04 10.56 -7.69
CA LEU A 80 -13.40 9.24 -7.17
C LEU A 80 -13.32 8.13 -8.24
N ALA A 81 -13.62 8.44 -9.51
CA ALA A 81 -13.59 7.48 -10.60
C ALA A 81 -12.17 7.15 -11.08
N SER A 82 -11.27 8.13 -11.09
CA SER A 82 -9.91 8.01 -11.62
C SER A 82 -8.84 7.74 -10.56
N GLY A 83 -9.15 7.91 -9.28
CA GLY A 83 -8.14 8.10 -8.25
C GLY A 83 -7.93 9.58 -7.92
N TYR A 84 -7.47 9.83 -6.70
CA TYR A 84 -7.02 11.15 -6.26
C TYR A 84 -5.50 11.15 -6.08
N THR A 85 -4.85 12.27 -6.34
CA THR A 85 -3.44 12.49 -5.98
C THR A 85 -3.35 13.72 -5.12
N LEU A 86 -2.80 13.56 -3.91
CA LEU A 86 -2.57 14.62 -2.95
C LEU A 86 -1.08 14.94 -2.92
N SER A 87 -0.68 16.19 -3.14
CA SER A 87 0.72 16.60 -3.02
C SER A 87 0.98 17.43 -1.77
N ASN A 88 2.18 17.28 -1.17
CA ASN A 88 2.60 18.07 -0.01
C ASN A 88 3.17 19.46 -0.39
N THR A 89 2.95 19.93 -1.62
CA THR A 89 3.42 21.24 -2.09
C THR A 89 2.62 22.36 -1.43
N GLY A 90 3.22 23.55 -1.31
CA GLY A 90 2.55 24.71 -0.69
C GLY A 90 2.19 24.47 0.77
N LEU A 91 0.89 24.53 1.09
CA LEU A 91 0.36 24.23 2.43
C LEU A 91 -0.05 22.75 2.59
N GLY A 92 0.13 21.93 1.56
CA GLY A 92 -0.35 20.55 1.48
C GLY A 92 -1.65 20.42 0.69
N ALA A 93 -2.30 19.28 0.86
CA ALA A 93 -3.51 18.90 0.16
C ALA A 93 -4.53 18.32 1.14
N ASP A 94 -5.80 18.63 0.94
CA ASP A 94 -6.92 18.21 1.79
C ASP A 94 -8.07 17.77 0.89
N LEU A 95 -8.45 16.51 1.03
CA LEU A 95 -9.57 15.87 0.36
C LEU A 95 -10.61 15.47 1.40
N PHE A 96 -11.73 16.17 1.40
CA PHE A 96 -12.87 15.90 2.26
C PHE A 96 -14.04 15.35 1.45
N HIS A 97 -14.48 14.13 1.77
CA HIS A 97 -15.42 13.39 0.91
C HIS A 97 -16.50 12.68 1.71
N ALA A 98 -17.72 12.67 1.18
CA ALA A 98 -18.83 11.93 1.78
C ALA A 98 -18.62 10.40 1.67
N VAL A 99 -18.96 9.69 2.74
CA VAL A 99 -18.88 8.23 2.85
C VAL A 99 -20.15 7.65 3.46
N ASN A 100 -20.43 6.39 3.16
CA ASN A 100 -21.58 5.65 3.67
C ASN A 100 -21.16 4.85 4.90
N PHE A 101 -21.90 5.01 6.00
CA PHE A 101 -21.68 4.24 7.24
C PHE A 101 -22.45 2.92 7.26
N GLY A 102 -22.17 2.09 8.27
CA GLY A 102 -22.80 0.76 8.44
C GLY A 102 -22.03 -0.40 7.81
N GLY A 103 -20.80 -0.14 7.35
CA GLY A 103 -19.91 -1.14 6.77
C GLY A 103 -18.48 -0.64 6.77
N LYS A 104 -17.73 -0.93 5.71
CA LYS A 104 -16.33 -0.52 5.59
C LYS A 104 -16.16 0.60 4.58
N VAL A 105 -15.39 1.61 4.97
CA VAL A 105 -14.85 2.63 4.05
C VAL A 105 -13.40 2.27 3.80
N GLY A 106 -12.99 2.16 2.54
CA GLY A 106 -11.64 1.73 2.21
C GLY A 106 -11.09 2.36 0.94
N PHE A 107 -9.76 2.36 0.85
CA PHE A 107 -9.01 2.84 -0.30
C PHE A 107 -7.59 2.30 -0.25
N ASN A 108 -6.90 2.35 -1.38
CA ASN A 108 -5.48 2.06 -1.50
C ASN A 108 -4.70 3.37 -1.52
N VAL A 109 -3.52 3.38 -0.92
CA VAL A 109 -2.59 4.50 -0.95
C VAL A 109 -1.20 4.05 -1.41
N ASP A 110 -0.63 4.80 -2.34
CA ASP A 110 0.76 4.69 -2.78
C ASP A 110 1.48 6.02 -2.55
N PHE A 111 2.74 5.96 -2.11
CA PHE A 111 3.55 7.16 -1.86
C PHE A 111 4.73 7.24 -2.81
N SER A 112 4.94 8.42 -3.37
CA SER A 112 6.11 8.74 -4.18
C SER A 112 6.61 10.14 -3.86
N GLY A 113 7.83 10.46 -4.28
CA GLY A 113 8.39 11.78 -4.06
C GLY A 113 9.84 11.92 -4.49
N ALA A 114 10.31 13.16 -4.47
CA ALA A 114 11.69 13.52 -4.71
C ALA A 114 12.61 12.95 -3.62
N THR A 115 13.88 12.74 -3.98
CA THR A 115 14.92 12.33 -3.02
C THR A 115 15.36 13.52 -2.18
N ASP A 116 15.76 13.26 -0.94
CA ASP A 116 16.41 14.23 -0.07
C ASP A 116 17.67 13.61 0.56
N PRO A 117 18.88 13.96 0.08
CA PRO A 117 20.13 13.40 0.62
C PRO A 117 20.39 13.74 2.10
N ALA A 118 19.78 14.80 2.63
CA ALA A 118 19.98 15.27 4.00
C ALA A 118 18.98 14.66 5.00
N VAL A 119 17.94 13.97 4.52
CA VAL A 119 16.84 13.50 5.38
C VAL A 119 17.18 12.25 6.18
N ASN A 120 16.67 12.17 7.41
CA ASN A 120 16.73 10.97 8.23
C ASN A 120 15.43 10.67 8.99
N ARG A 121 14.33 11.31 8.59
CA ARG A 121 13.01 11.25 9.26
C ARG A 121 11.88 11.48 8.26
N ALA A 122 10.65 11.18 8.68
CA ALA A 122 9.49 11.54 7.90
C ALA A 122 9.35 13.06 7.76
N LEU A 123 9.01 13.49 6.55
CA LEU A 123 8.84 14.91 6.21
C LEU A 123 7.45 15.26 5.71
N SER A 124 6.58 14.26 5.53
CA SER A 124 5.17 14.47 5.22
C SER A 124 4.31 13.46 5.95
N ALA A 125 3.09 13.85 6.30
CA ALA A 125 2.11 12.97 6.91
C ALA A 125 0.81 12.98 6.11
N LEU A 126 0.27 11.79 5.81
CA LEU A 126 -1.12 11.64 5.39
C LEU A 126 -1.94 11.28 6.61
N SER A 127 -2.88 12.14 6.96
CA SER A 127 -3.81 11.96 8.06
C SER A 127 -5.16 11.51 7.55
N VAL A 128 -5.79 10.59 8.28
CA VAL A 128 -7.10 10.02 7.96
C VAL A 128 -8.02 10.21 9.16
N SER A 129 -9.10 10.98 8.97
CA SER A 129 -10.07 11.30 10.01
C SER A 129 -11.49 11.05 9.50
N ILE A 130 -12.43 10.74 10.41
CA ILE A 130 -13.84 10.55 10.08
C ILE A 130 -14.69 11.55 10.84
N TYR A 131 -15.67 12.13 10.16
CA TYR A 131 -16.61 13.10 10.68
C TYR A 131 -18.05 12.62 10.50
N GLY A 132 -18.94 13.09 11.37
CA GLY A 132 -20.38 12.91 11.23
C GLY A 132 -20.94 13.63 10.01
N ALA A 133 -22.23 13.40 9.74
CA ALA A 133 -22.94 14.04 8.63
C ALA A 133 -22.96 15.57 8.70
N ASP A 134 -22.71 16.15 9.88
CA ASP A 134 -22.59 17.59 10.12
C ASP A 134 -21.26 18.19 9.65
N GLN A 135 -20.31 17.36 9.19
CA GLN A 135 -18.95 17.75 8.75
C GLN A 135 -18.08 18.36 9.87
N LEU A 136 -18.51 18.28 11.12
CA LEU A 136 -17.87 18.95 12.25
C LEU A 136 -17.55 17.99 13.40
N THR A 137 -18.44 17.05 13.67
CA THR A 137 -18.26 16.11 14.77
C THR A 137 -17.25 15.04 14.36
N LEU A 138 -16.04 15.08 14.92
CA LEU A 138 -15.06 14.01 14.77
C LEU A 138 -15.58 12.71 15.40
N LEU A 139 -15.44 11.60 14.69
CA LEU A 139 -15.88 10.27 15.12
C LEU A 139 -14.70 9.33 15.33
N GLY A 140 -14.89 8.36 16.23
CA GLY A 140 -13.85 7.44 16.67
C GLY A 140 -12.98 8.01 17.80
N ASN A 141 -11.99 7.23 18.19
CA ASN A 141 -11.03 7.48 19.26
C ASN A 141 -9.65 7.75 18.65
N GLY A 142 -9.59 8.72 17.73
CA GLY A 142 -8.37 9.13 17.06
C GLY A 142 -7.36 9.78 18.00
N ASP A 143 -6.19 10.09 17.45
CA ASP A 143 -5.13 10.83 18.15
C ASP A 143 -5.68 12.13 18.78
N PRO A 144 -5.47 12.40 20.08
CA PRO A 144 -6.02 13.59 20.74
C PRO A 144 -5.54 14.92 20.18
N ALA A 145 -4.39 14.96 19.50
CA ALA A 145 -3.82 16.20 18.96
C ALA A 145 -4.33 16.51 17.54
N SER A 146 -4.48 15.49 16.71
CA SER A 146 -4.83 15.63 15.28
C SER A 146 -6.23 15.14 14.93
N GLY A 147 -6.87 14.35 15.79
CA GLY A 147 -8.14 13.69 15.53
C GLY A 147 -8.06 12.50 14.57
N SER A 148 -6.88 12.19 14.03
CA SER A 148 -6.72 11.14 13.04
C SER A 148 -6.91 9.74 13.64
N LEU A 149 -7.68 8.90 12.94
CA LEU A 149 -7.78 7.47 13.26
C LEU A 149 -6.53 6.71 12.80
N LEU A 150 -5.87 7.21 11.76
CA LEU A 150 -4.69 6.64 11.13
C LEU A 150 -3.83 7.77 10.55
N GLN A 151 -2.50 7.64 10.71
CA GLN A 151 -1.53 8.48 10.04
C GLN A 151 -0.46 7.66 9.33
N PHE A 152 -0.09 8.07 8.12
CA PHE A 152 1.07 7.59 7.40
C PHE A 152 2.15 8.67 7.41
N TYR A 153 3.39 8.25 7.56
CA TYR A 153 4.55 9.12 7.59
C TYR A 153 5.49 8.77 6.45
N TRP A 154 5.63 9.68 5.49
CA TRP A 154 6.51 9.51 4.33
C TRP A 154 7.91 10.03 4.63
N THR A 155 8.90 9.16 4.43
CA THR A 155 10.33 9.50 4.48
C THR A 155 10.91 9.43 3.07
N PRO A 156 11.38 10.56 2.51
CA PRO A 156 12.04 10.56 1.21
C PRO A 156 13.28 9.67 1.20
N SER A 157 13.62 9.14 0.02
CA SER A 157 14.87 8.41 -0.15
C SER A 157 16.06 9.36 -0.18
N LYS A 158 17.19 8.91 0.36
CA LYS A 158 18.47 9.66 0.26
C LYS A 158 19.07 9.64 -1.15
N THR A 159 18.66 8.68 -2.00
CA THR A 159 19.26 8.44 -3.31
C THR A 159 18.20 8.01 -4.31
N SER A 160 18.38 8.33 -5.59
CA SER A 160 17.46 7.88 -6.65
C SER A 160 17.46 6.36 -6.87
N ALA A 161 18.42 5.64 -6.29
CA ALA A 161 18.55 4.19 -6.40
C ALA A 161 17.61 3.40 -5.48
N LYS A 162 16.92 4.05 -4.52
CA LYS A 162 15.95 3.41 -3.62
C LYS A 162 14.67 4.22 -3.55
N PRO A 163 13.49 3.59 -3.47
CA PRO A 163 12.26 4.31 -3.17
C PRO A 163 12.32 4.92 -1.76
N GLY A 164 11.49 5.93 -1.51
CA GLY A 164 11.25 6.38 -0.14
C GLY A 164 10.56 5.30 0.68
N SER A 165 10.42 5.52 1.98
CA SER A 165 9.78 4.58 2.89
C SER A 165 8.58 5.21 3.57
N VAL A 166 7.58 4.39 3.83
CA VAL A 166 6.39 4.77 4.60
C VAL A 166 6.36 3.98 5.91
N SER A 167 6.03 4.66 7.00
CA SER A 167 5.57 4.03 8.25
C SER A 167 4.17 4.53 8.55
N TYR A 168 3.43 3.85 9.43
CA TYR A 168 2.09 4.27 9.81
C TYR A 168 1.80 4.02 11.28
N GLN A 169 0.83 4.75 11.81
CA GLN A 169 0.32 4.61 13.16
C GLN A 169 -1.20 4.59 13.13
N VAL A 170 -1.78 3.54 13.70
CA VAL A 170 -3.22 3.38 13.90
C VAL A 170 -3.54 3.81 15.33
N PHE A 171 -4.47 4.74 15.48
CA PHE A 171 -4.90 5.28 16.78
C PHE A 171 -6.21 4.66 17.26
N ASP A 172 -7.10 4.29 16.34
CA ASP A 172 -8.34 3.59 16.65
C ASP A 172 -8.38 2.20 16.03
N SER A 173 -8.82 1.21 16.82
CA SER A 173 -9.11 -0.16 16.42
C SER A 173 -10.09 -0.32 15.24
N VAL A 174 -10.93 0.69 14.97
CA VAL A 174 -11.82 0.68 13.79
C VAL A 174 -11.05 0.87 12.48
N ALA A 175 -9.82 1.40 12.52
CA ALA A 175 -8.98 1.57 11.34
C ALA A 175 -7.97 0.41 11.22
N GLY A 176 -7.78 -0.07 10.01
CA GLY A 176 -6.83 -1.12 9.65
C GLY A 176 -5.98 -0.72 8.45
N VAL A 177 -4.72 -1.16 8.46
CA VAL A 177 -3.79 -1.02 7.33
C VAL A 177 -3.15 -2.37 7.05
N GLY A 178 -3.14 -2.76 5.79
CA GLY A 178 -2.52 -4.01 5.34
C GLY A 178 -2.06 -3.95 3.89
N PRO A 179 -1.42 -5.02 3.38
CA PRO A 179 -1.18 -5.15 1.95
C PRO A 179 -2.50 -5.14 1.19
N VAL A 180 -2.50 -4.62 -0.05
CA VAL A 180 -3.71 -4.67 -0.90
C VAL A 180 -4.20 -6.12 -0.99
N PRO A 181 -5.44 -6.41 -0.58
CA PRO A 181 -5.97 -7.75 -0.70
C PRO A 181 -5.96 -8.14 -2.19
N PRO A 182 -5.48 -9.34 -2.56
CA PRO A 182 -5.57 -9.77 -3.95
C PRO A 182 -7.05 -9.74 -4.34
N VAL A 183 -7.35 -9.21 -5.54
CA VAL A 183 -8.71 -9.06 -6.10
C VAL A 183 -9.46 -10.42 -6.21
N LEU A 184 -8.84 -11.53 -5.81
CA LEU A 184 -9.36 -12.89 -5.76
C LEU A 184 -9.36 -13.48 -4.34
N ALA A 185 -9.76 -12.73 -3.31
CA ALA A 185 -10.08 -13.32 -2.00
C ALA A 185 -11.46 -14.00 -2.00
N LEU A 186 -11.73 -14.88 -2.98
CA LEU A 186 -12.71 -15.95 -2.82
C LEU A 186 -11.91 -17.23 -2.54
N HIS A 187 -11.86 -17.61 -1.26
CA HIS A 187 -11.33 -18.88 -0.76
C HIS A 187 -9.83 -19.07 -1.02
N SER A 188 -9.05 -19.24 0.05
CA SER A 188 -7.71 -19.79 -0.06
C SER A 188 -7.80 -21.22 -0.62
N VAL A 189 -7.66 -21.35 -1.93
CA VAL A 189 -7.38 -22.66 -2.54
C VAL A 189 -6.00 -23.05 -2.04
N SER A 190 -5.96 -24.05 -1.15
CA SER A 190 -4.74 -24.76 -0.80
C SER A 190 -4.03 -25.11 -2.11
N ALA A 191 -2.81 -24.60 -2.29
CA ALA A 191 -2.00 -24.95 -3.45
C ALA A 191 -1.80 -26.47 -3.43
N VAL A 192 -2.52 -27.17 -4.31
CA VAL A 192 -2.26 -28.57 -4.61
C VAL A 192 -0.92 -28.60 -5.33
N PRO A 193 0.08 -29.36 -4.85
CA PRO A 193 1.34 -29.50 -5.58
C PRO A 193 1.03 -29.97 -7.00
N GLU A 194 1.31 -29.12 -7.99
CA GLU A 194 1.02 -29.45 -9.38
C GLU A 194 1.88 -30.66 -9.80
N PRO A 195 1.42 -31.52 -10.73
CA PRO A 195 2.15 -32.73 -11.16
C PRO A 195 3.61 -32.45 -11.59
N SER A 196 3.89 -31.22 -12.04
CA SER A 196 5.22 -30.75 -12.40
C SER A 196 6.17 -30.62 -11.19
N SER A 197 5.69 -30.34 -9.97
CA SER A 197 6.52 -30.30 -8.76
C SER A 197 7.07 -31.68 -8.42
N TRP A 198 6.25 -32.72 -8.58
CA TRP A 198 6.67 -34.12 -8.45
C TRP A 198 7.64 -34.53 -9.56
N ALA A 199 7.37 -34.08 -10.80
CA ALA A 199 8.28 -34.32 -11.91
C ALA A 199 9.65 -33.68 -11.68
N MET A 200 9.70 -32.44 -11.17
CA MET A 200 10.95 -31.73 -10.88
C MET A 200 11.73 -32.36 -9.72
N MET A 201 11.04 -32.81 -8.66
CA MET A 201 11.67 -33.56 -7.58
C MET A 201 12.20 -34.92 -8.08
N GLY A 202 11.43 -35.62 -8.92
CA GLY A 202 11.85 -36.89 -9.53
C GLY A 202 13.06 -36.72 -10.46
N VAL A 203 13.08 -35.69 -11.29
CA VAL A 203 14.22 -35.36 -12.15
C VAL A 203 15.46 -34.99 -11.31
N GLY A 204 15.30 -34.23 -10.23
CA GLY A 204 16.39 -33.91 -9.31
C GLY A 204 17.02 -35.16 -8.68
N ILE A 205 16.20 -36.08 -8.21
CA ILE A 205 16.65 -37.36 -7.62
C ILE A 205 17.33 -38.25 -8.68
N ALA A 206 16.77 -38.32 -9.89
CA ALA A 206 17.34 -39.11 -10.98
C ALA A 206 18.73 -38.61 -11.39
N LEU A 207 18.93 -37.29 -11.47
CA LEU A 207 20.23 -36.68 -11.75
C LEU A 207 21.25 -36.98 -10.64
N LEU A 208 20.84 -36.94 -9.36
CA LEU A 208 21.70 -37.31 -8.24
C LEU A 208 22.09 -38.80 -8.27
N GLY A 209 21.16 -39.68 -8.63
CA GLY A 209 21.42 -41.12 -8.79
C GLY A 209 22.40 -41.43 -9.93
N LEU A 210 22.23 -40.79 -11.09
CA LEU A 210 23.15 -40.91 -12.23
C LEU A 210 24.54 -40.36 -11.91
N ALA A 211 24.63 -39.24 -11.19
CA ALA A 211 25.91 -38.67 -10.75
C ALA A 211 26.66 -39.62 -9.80
N ARG A 212 25.94 -40.30 -8.89
CA ARG A 212 26.54 -41.28 -7.96
C ARG A 212 27.03 -42.54 -8.67
N ARG A 213 26.26 -43.06 -9.65
CA ARG A 213 26.69 -44.24 -10.46
C ARG A 213 27.95 -43.96 -11.28
N ARG A 214 28.07 -42.75 -11.84
CA ARG A 214 29.28 -42.35 -12.60
C ARG A 214 30.52 -42.26 -11.72
N LYS A 215 30.40 -41.85 -10.46
CA LYS A 215 31.51 -41.86 -9.50
C LYS A 215 31.89 -43.27 -9.04
N ALA A 216 30.92 -44.17 -8.88
CA ALA A 216 31.19 -45.56 -8.50
C ALA A 216 31.83 -46.38 -9.64
N ALA A 217 31.40 -46.17 -10.89
CA ALA A 217 32.00 -46.84 -12.05
C ALA A 217 33.45 -46.38 -12.33
N ALA A 218 33.78 -45.12 -12.01
CA ALA A 218 35.14 -44.62 -12.08
C ALA A 218 36.07 -45.18 -10.97
N ALA A 219 35.52 -45.74 -9.89
CA ALA A 219 36.28 -46.34 -8.79
C ALA A 219 36.58 -47.84 -8.99
N PHE A 220 35.95 -48.50 -9.97
CA PHE A 220 36.14 -49.93 -10.29
C PHE A 220 36.97 -50.17 -11.56
N ALA A 221 37.55 -49.10 -12.12
CA ALA A 221 38.51 -49.17 -13.22
C ALA A 221 39.93 -48.82 -12.71
N VAL A 222 40.43 -49.64 -11.79
CA VAL A 222 41.84 -49.82 -11.39
C VAL A 222 42.00 -51.30 -11.07
#